data_AF-A0A2E1PFC2-F1
#
_entry.id   AF-A0A2E1PFC2-F1
#
_cell.length_a   1.000
_cell.length_b   1.000
_cell.length_c   1.000
_cell.angle_alpha   90.00
_cell.angle_beta   90.00
_cell.angle_gamma   90.00
#
_symmetry.space_group_name_H-M   'P 1'
#
loop_
_entity.id
_entity.type
_entity.pdbx_description
1 polymer ?
#
loop_
_entity_poly.entity_id
_entity_poly.type
_entity_poly.pdbx_seq_one_letter_code
_entity_poly.pdbx_strand_id
1 'polypeptide(L)'
;MSKITELINKSHKEKPQKIDISIINEKFSWVFEKNQNCIISPDSDGIMSALLMSKYLNWKVKGFYDGKVLLSQKDISIKECVFLDMEIAIKSIKSIGQHLIIPYQDVYDDFGDDIFDSCLSPNQIRGYDKKFFRLKFPLATVHFLISILYHHFNIRLSERSIYPLLFTDGLFNVLFSYPENVTDWFNCLNINSEDNPLNKFFYKDKNTFTYIMKGMQDFFDKRDECGGSIKIGRGDKLLISNKNGPANIHKENDFYNIDKDNVNNIKKFIKIICNEFEWDFQEDNWVFDNLNLYKFNKDSLNSTDNNKKNLTKENVKHIYMKKILSSAQTAGSTLEFTYLGENVGLFD
;
A
#
# COMPACT_ATOMS: atom_id res chain seq x y z
N MET A 1 -23.29 -19.13 -0.47
CA MET A 1 -22.29 -18.23 0.12
C MET A 1 -22.44 -18.29 1.62
N SER A 2 -21.36 -18.51 2.40
CA SER A 2 -21.45 -18.40 3.86
C SER A 2 -21.85 -16.97 4.25
N LYS A 3 -22.60 -16.81 5.33
CA LYS A 3 -22.84 -15.49 5.90
C LYS A 3 -21.48 -14.94 6.37
N ILE A 4 -21.25 -13.64 6.20
CA ILE A 4 -19.95 -13.04 6.55
C ILE A 4 -19.61 -13.29 8.03
N THR A 5 -20.61 -13.23 8.92
CA THR A 5 -20.49 -13.54 10.35
C THR A 5 -20.05 -14.99 10.61
N GLU A 6 -20.55 -15.97 9.85
CA GLU A 6 -20.11 -17.36 9.97
C GLU A 6 -18.65 -17.52 9.56
N LEU A 7 -18.23 -16.77 8.53
CA LEU A 7 -16.84 -16.76 8.06
C LEU A 7 -15.90 -16.11 9.09
N ILE A 8 -16.34 -15.02 9.75
CA ILE A 8 -15.62 -14.39 10.87
C ILE A 8 -15.49 -15.38 12.04
N ASN A 9 -16.59 -16.00 12.46
CA ASN A 9 -16.58 -16.99 13.54
C ASN A 9 -15.67 -18.19 13.23
N LYS A 10 -15.59 -18.59 11.97
CA LYS A 10 -14.64 -19.61 11.52
C LYS A 10 -13.20 -19.11 11.61
N SER A 11 -12.92 -17.91 11.09
CA SER A 11 -11.61 -17.26 11.17
C SER A 11 -11.11 -17.18 12.62
N HIS A 12 -11.96 -16.76 13.56
CA HIS A 12 -11.59 -16.63 14.98
C HIS A 12 -11.22 -17.94 15.67
N LYS A 13 -11.65 -19.09 15.13
CA LYS A 13 -11.26 -20.42 15.62
C LYS A 13 -9.93 -20.90 15.04
N GLU A 14 -9.58 -20.43 13.85
CA GLU A 14 -8.47 -20.95 13.05
C GLU A 14 -7.28 -19.98 12.97
N LYS A 15 -7.49 -18.69 13.23
CA LYS A 15 -6.56 -17.59 12.93
C LYS A 15 -6.45 -16.60 14.09
N PRO A 16 -5.34 -15.84 14.20
CA PRO A 16 -5.16 -14.83 15.23
C PRO A 16 -6.28 -13.79 15.20
N GLN A 17 -6.84 -13.43 16.36
CA GLN A 17 -7.90 -12.41 16.46
C GLN A 17 -7.35 -10.98 16.57
N LYS A 18 -6.14 -10.84 17.11
CA LYS A 18 -5.43 -9.57 17.24
C LYS A 18 -4.06 -9.68 16.58
N ILE A 19 -3.55 -8.56 16.11
CA ILE A 19 -2.15 -8.46 15.70
C ILE A 19 -1.28 -8.48 16.95
N ASP A 20 -0.29 -9.37 16.96
CA ASP A 20 0.71 -9.43 18.01
C ASP A 20 1.88 -8.50 17.67
N ILE A 21 1.96 -7.38 18.38
CA ILE A 21 3.01 -6.38 18.16
C ILE A 21 4.41 -6.94 18.49
N SER A 22 4.52 -7.96 19.36
CA SER A 22 5.81 -8.57 19.70
C SER A 22 6.41 -9.30 18.49
N ILE A 23 5.58 -10.00 17.72
CA ILE A 23 5.98 -10.65 16.47
C ILE A 23 6.45 -9.62 15.44
N ILE A 24 5.76 -8.47 15.35
CA ILE A 24 6.18 -7.39 14.46
C ILE A 24 7.53 -6.81 14.91
N ASN A 25 7.71 -6.58 16.21
CA ASN A 25 8.97 -6.08 16.77
C ASN A 25 10.13 -7.05 16.53
N GLU A 26 9.89 -8.35 16.56
CA GLU A 26 10.92 -9.36 16.34
C GLU A 26 11.25 -9.53 14.85
N LYS A 27 10.25 -9.78 14.01
CA LYS A 27 10.44 -10.14 12.60
C LYS A 27 10.60 -8.92 11.68
N PHE A 28 9.98 -7.79 12.04
CA PHE A 28 9.89 -6.60 11.21
C PHE A 28 10.37 -5.34 11.91
N SER A 29 11.32 -5.46 12.86
CA SER A 29 11.92 -4.34 13.61
C SER A 29 12.34 -3.16 12.73
N TRP A 30 12.77 -3.44 11.50
CA TRP A 30 13.17 -2.46 10.51
C TRP A 30 12.10 -1.42 10.19
N VAL A 31 10.80 -1.69 10.40
CA VAL A 31 9.74 -0.70 10.20
C VAL A 31 9.83 0.47 11.19
N PHE A 32 10.47 0.26 12.34
CA PHE A 32 10.62 1.27 13.40
C PHE A 32 11.99 1.97 13.34
N GLU A 33 12.86 1.60 12.41
CA GLU A 33 14.17 2.23 12.26
C GLU A 33 14.06 3.62 11.64
N LYS A 34 14.95 4.53 12.03
CA LYS A 34 14.99 5.90 11.52
C LYS A 34 15.85 6.00 10.26
N ASN A 35 15.61 7.05 9.47
CA ASN A 35 16.43 7.45 8.33
C ASN A 35 16.55 6.42 7.20
N GLN A 36 15.54 5.55 7.04
CA GLN A 36 15.54 4.60 5.93
C GLN A 36 15.17 5.29 4.60
N ASN A 37 15.69 4.74 3.51
CA ASN A 37 15.24 5.08 2.17
C ASN A 37 14.04 4.21 1.82
N CYS A 38 13.06 4.75 1.10
CA CYS A 38 11.92 4.00 0.64
C CYS A 38 11.58 4.26 -0.84
N ILE A 39 10.93 3.27 -1.44
CA ILE A 39 10.28 3.34 -2.75
C ILE A 39 8.79 3.20 -2.49
N ILE A 40 7.97 4.11 -3.00
CA ILE A 40 6.55 4.18 -2.63
C ILE A 40 5.65 3.90 -3.82
N SER A 41 4.42 3.47 -3.57
CA SER A 41 3.40 3.44 -4.62
C SER A 41 3.08 4.90 -4.96
N PRO A 42 2.97 5.27 -6.25
CA PRO A 42 2.76 6.66 -6.64
C PRO A 42 1.28 7.06 -6.56
N ASP A 43 0.55 6.57 -5.56
CA ASP A 43 -0.84 6.94 -5.29
C ASP A 43 -1.03 7.51 -3.88
N SER A 44 -2.29 7.79 -3.51
CA SER A 44 -2.60 8.45 -2.25
C SER A 44 -2.16 7.64 -1.03
N ASP A 45 -2.26 6.31 -1.04
CA ASP A 45 -1.93 5.49 0.13
C ASP A 45 -0.41 5.42 0.34
N GLY A 46 0.34 5.18 -0.74
CA GLY A 46 1.81 5.26 -0.71
C GLY A 46 2.32 6.62 -0.27
N ILE A 47 1.73 7.71 -0.76
CA ILE A 47 2.09 9.07 -0.37
C ILE A 47 1.81 9.33 1.12
N MET A 48 0.61 8.97 1.61
CA MET A 48 0.27 9.16 3.02
C MET A 48 1.13 8.30 3.94
N SER A 49 1.38 7.05 3.55
CA SER A 49 2.29 6.15 4.25
C SER A 49 3.69 6.78 4.32
N ALA A 50 4.22 7.30 3.22
CA ALA A 50 5.53 7.92 3.19
C ALA A 50 5.62 9.19 4.06
N LEU A 51 4.57 10.02 4.06
CA LEU A 51 4.51 11.21 4.91
C LEU A 51 4.48 10.84 6.40
N LEU A 52 3.75 9.79 6.77
CA LEU A 52 3.75 9.26 8.14
C LEU A 52 5.15 8.79 8.54
N MET A 53 5.80 7.96 7.71
CA MET A 53 7.15 7.46 7.99
C MET A 53 8.19 8.59 8.02
N SER A 54 8.06 9.60 7.15
CA SER A 54 8.90 10.80 7.16
C SER A 54 8.75 11.58 8.47
N LYS A 55 7.51 11.82 8.93
CA LYS A 55 7.24 12.61 10.14
C LYS A 55 7.81 11.98 11.41
N TYR A 56 7.67 10.66 11.58
CA TYR A 56 8.03 9.98 12.84
C TYR A 56 9.42 9.32 12.81
N LEU A 57 9.91 8.97 11.62
CA LEU A 57 11.14 8.20 11.45
C LEU A 57 12.15 8.86 10.50
N ASN A 58 11.83 10.01 9.90
CA ASN A 58 12.68 10.70 8.91
C ASN A 58 13.05 9.81 7.71
N TRP A 59 12.11 8.97 7.26
CA TRP A 59 12.28 8.19 6.03
C TRP A 59 12.32 9.10 4.80
N LYS A 60 13.05 8.65 3.77
CA LYS A 60 13.30 9.42 2.53
C LYS A 60 12.78 8.67 1.32
N VAL A 61 11.92 9.32 0.54
CA VAL A 61 11.38 8.78 -0.72
C VAL A 61 12.43 8.89 -1.81
N LYS A 62 13.05 7.76 -2.13
CA LYS A 62 14.13 7.62 -3.12
C LYS A 62 13.67 6.97 -4.43
N GLY A 63 12.38 6.73 -4.58
CA GLY A 63 11.83 6.17 -5.81
C GLY A 63 10.33 5.92 -5.77
N PHE A 64 9.80 5.49 -6.90
CA PHE A 64 8.39 5.21 -7.12
C PHE A 64 8.22 3.93 -7.93
N TYR A 65 7.24 3.09 -7.56
CA TYR A 65 6.93 1.85 -8.27
C TYR A 65 5.43 1.63 -8.38
N ASP A 66 4.95 1.38 -9.61
CA ASP A 66 3.51 1.18 -9.90
C ASP A 66 3.17 -0.22 -10.45
N GLY A 67 4.10 -1.17 -10.35
CA GLY A 67 3.97 -2.51 -10.93
C GLY A 67 4.41 -2.62 -12.40
N LYS A 68 4.61 -1.50 -13.10
CA LYS A 68 5.10 -1.49 -14.49
C LYS A 68 6.43 -0.77 -14.64
N VAL A 69 6.60 0.30 -13.88
CA VAL A 69 7.80 1.15 -13.90
C VAL A 69 8.31 1.29 -12.48
N LEU A 70 9.61 1.09 -12.30
CA LEU A 70 10.35 1.50 -11.10
C LEU A 70 11.24 2.66 -11.49
N LEU A 71 11.12 3.76 -10.74
CA LEU A 71 12.07 4.85 -10.73
C LEU A 71 12.84 4.80 -9.42
N SER A 72 14.17 4.88 -9.45
CA SER A 72 15.01 4.98 -8.25
C SER A 72 16.06 6.06 -8.41
N GLN A 73 16.40 6.77 -7.34
CA GLN A 73 17.47 7.76 -7.33
C GLN A 73 18.78 7.13 -7.84
N LYS A 74 19.54 7.88 -8.63
CA LYS A 74 20.91 7.51 -8.99
C LYS A 74 21.73 7.17 -7.74
N ASP A 75 22.62 6.21 -7.90
CA ASP A 75 23.57 5.76 -6.88
C ASP A 75 22.94 5.14 -5.61
N ILE A 76 21.61 4.98 -5.56
CA ILE A 76 20.92 4.25 -4.49
C ILE A 76 20.71 2.79 -4.91
N SER A 77 21.15 1.88 -4.05
CA SER A 77 20.82 0.46 -4.18
C SER A 77 19.36 0.23 -3.82
N ILE A 78 18.60 -0.40 -4.72
CA ILE A 78 17.18 -0.72 -4.49
C ILE A 78 17.02 -1.70 -3.33
N LYS A 79 17.99 -2.57 -3.10
CA LYS A 79 18.03 -3.53 -1.99
C LYS A 79 18.06 -2.87 -0.60
N GLU A 80 18.56 -1.63 -0.53
CA GLU A 80 18.62 -0.86 0.71
C GLU A 80 17.35 -0.05 0.96
N CYS A 81 16.42 -0.02 0.00
CA CYS A 81 15.15 0.67 0.12
C CYS A 81 14.07 -0.25 0.68
N VAL A 82 13.19 0.30 1.52
CA VAL A 82 11.92 -0.33 1.87
C VAL A 82 10.86 0.04 0.86
N PHE A 83 10.13 -0.95 0.37
CA PHE A 83 9.00 -0.75 -0.53
C PHE A 83 7.72 -0.51 0.29
N LEU A 84 7.07 0.63 0.11
CA LEU A 84 5.95 1.08 0.95
C LEU A 84 4.65 1.15 0.14
N ASP A 85 3.59 0.58 0.70
CA ASP A 85 2.30 0.35 0.04
C ASP A 85 2.40 -0.59 -1.18
N MET A 86 3.14 -1.68 -1.00
CA MET A 86 3.30 -2.73 -2.00
C MET A 86 3.99 -3.95 -1.41
N GLU A 87 3.71 -5.12 -1.98
CA GLU A 87 4.32 -6.38 -1.56
C GLU A 87 5.30 -6.91 -2.58
N ILE A 88 6.56 -7.02 -2.15
CA ILE A 88 7.66 -7.50 -2.98
C ILE A 88 7.92 -8.97 -2.68
N ALA A 89 7.90 -9.77 -3.74
CA ALA A 89 8.15 -11.20 -3.73
C ALA A 89 9.65 -11.50 -3.89
N ILE A 90 10.48 -10.88 -3.06
CA ILE A 90 11.93 -11.11 -3.01
C ILE A 90 12.35 -11.08 -1.54
N LYS A 91 12.83 -12.22 -1.04
CA LYS A 91 13.19 -12.44 0.37
C LYS A 91 14.03 -11.30 0.98
N SER A 92 15.03 -10.82 0.23
CA SER A 92 15.98 -9.80 0.71
C SER A 92 15.41 -8.38 0.73
N ILE A 93 14.25 -8.14 0.11
CA ILE A 93 13.66 -6.81 -0.04
C ILE A 93 12.57 -6.63 1.01
N LYS A 94 12.75 -5.59 1.84
CA LYS A 94 11.77 -5.18 2.84
C LYS A 94 10.60 -4.50 2.14
N SER A 95 9.38 -4.91 2.46
CA SER A 95 8.18 -4.27 1.92
C SER A 95 7.02 -4.27 2.89
N ILE A 96 6.11 -3.31 2.76
CA ILE A 96 4.86 -3.21 3.54
C ILE A 96 3.71 -2.93 2.59
N GLY A 97 2.65 -3.71 2.65
CA GLY A 97 1.44 -3.50 1.86
C GLY A 97 0.26 -4.30 2.40
N GLN A 98 -0.92 -4.06 1.82
CA GLN A 98 -2.17 -4.69 2.28
C GLN A 98 -2.84 -5.67 1.32
N HIS A 99 -2.49 -5.69 0.04
CA HIS A 99 -3.15 -6.50 -0.99
C HIS A 99 -2.65 -7.95 -1.14
N LEU A 100 -1.58 -8.35 -0.44
CA LEU A 100 -1.03 -9.70 -0.53
C LEU A 100 -1.94 -10.74 0.12
N ILE A 101 -2.56 -11.58 -0.71
CA ILE A 101 -3.20 -12.83 -0.32
C ILE A 101 -2.60 -13.93 -1.17
N ILE A 102 -2.12 -14.98 -0.52
CA ILE A 102 -1.60 -16.17 -1.18
C ILE A 102 -2.81 -17.09 -1.43
N PRO A 103 -3.25 -17.29 -2.69
CA PRO A 103 -4.50 -18.01 -2.93
C PRO A 103 -4.42 -19.50 -2.56
N TYR A 104 -3.23 -20.08 -2.59
CA TYR A 104 -2.97 -21.49 -2.31
C TYR A 104 -1.75 -21.60 -1.40
N GLN A 105 -1.97 -21.71 -0.09
CA GLN A 105 -0.89 -21.74 0.90
C GLN A 105 0.09 -22.90 0.65
N ASP A 106 -0.43 -24.06 0.25
CA ASP A 106 0.38 -25.23 -0.09
C ASP A 106 1.31 -24.99 -1.29
N VAL A 107 0.95 -24.10 -2.23
CA VAL A 107 1.86 -23.69 -3.31
C VAL A 107 3.04 -22.89 -2.74
N TYR A 108 2.78 -22.01 -1.78
CA TYR A 108 3.84 -21.25 -1.11
C TYR A 108 4.77 -22.18 -0.31
N ASP A 109 4.19 -23.10 0.45
CA ASP A 109 4.93 -24.07 1.26
C ASP A 109 5.80 -24.99 0.36
N ASP A 110 5.28 -25.42 -0.80
CA ASP A 110 5.98 -26.25 -1.80
C ASP A 110 7.22 -25.55 -2.42
N PHE A 111 7.25 -24.21 -2.45
CA PHE A 111 8.40 -23.47 -2.96
C PHE A 111 9.50 -23.25 -1.92
N GLY A 112 9.30 -23.70 -0.68
CA GLY A 112 10.32 -23.70 0.37
C GLY A 112 10.76 -22.33 0.88
N ASP A 113 10.23 -21.24 0.32
CA ASP A 113 10.91 -19.96 0.40
C ASP A 113 10.05 -18.92 1.13
N ASP A 114 10.63 -18.44 2.22
CA ASP A 114 10.63 -17.09 2.80
C ASP A 114 10.60 -15.88 1.82
N ILE A 115 10.08 -16.02 0.61
CA ILE A 115 10.02 -15.00 -0.44
C ILE A 115 9.26 -13.74 0.01
N PHE A 116 8.30 -13.88 0.94
CA PHE A 116 7.59 -12.78 1.58
C PHE A 116 7.99 -12.59 3.05
N ASP A 117 9.08 -13.18 3.55
CA ASP A 117 9.46 -13.05 4.96
C ASP A 117 9.86 -11.64 5.36
N SER A 118 10.38 -10.86 4.40
CA SER A 118 10.65 -9.43 4.57
C SER A 118 9.45 -8.55 4.18
N CYS A 119 8.31 -9.15 3.82
CA CYS A 119 7.08 -8.44 3.46
C CYS A 119 6.10 -8.43 4.63
N LEU A 120 5.92 -7.27 5.25
CA LEU A 120 4.95 -7.05 6.32
C LEU A 120 3.56 -6.75 5.73
N SER A 121 2.63 -7.68 5.88
CA SER A 121 1.25 -7.53 5.41
C SER A 121 0.22 -7.98 6.45
N PRO A 122 -0.84 -7.19 6.71
CA PRO A 122 -1.86 -7.55 7.70
C PRO A 122 -2.58 -8.85 7.33
N ASN A 123 -2.84 -9.09 6.03
CA ASN A 123 -3.46 -10.32 5.56
C ASN A 123 -2.59 -11.56 5.81
N GLN A 124 -1.27 -11.43 5.66
CA GLN A 124 -0.31 -12.50 5.99
C GLN A 124 -0.24 -12.74 7.50
N ILE A 125 -0.22 -11.69 8.32
CA ILE A 125 -0.24 -11.83 9.79
C ILE A 125 -1.49 -12.59 10.26
N ARG A 126 -2.65 -12.34 9.63
CA ARG A 126 -3.87 -13.12 9.92
C ARG A 126 -3.93 -14.48 9.23
N GLY A 127 -2.94 -14.82 8.39
CA GLY A 127 -2.89 -16.07 7.64
C GLY A 127 -4.09 -16.26 6.72
N TYR A 128 -4.55 -15.17 6.07
CA TYR A 128 -5.67 -15.20 5.14
C TYR A 128 -5.23 -15.68 3.75
N ASP A 129 -5.91 -16.75 3.31
CA ASP A 129 -5.81 -17.32 1.97
C ASP A 129 -7.09 -17.03 1.17
N LYS A 130 -7.25 -17.66 0.00
CA LYS A 130 -8.46 -17.50 -0.81
C LYS A 130 -9.76 -17.89 -0.08
N LYS A 131 -9.73 -18.78 0.92
CA LYS A 131 -10.93 -19.21 1.66
C LYS A 131 -11.47 -18.08 2.53
N PHE A 132 -10.58 -17.21 2.99
CA PHE A 132 -10.87 -16.04 3.80
C PHE A 132 -10.78 -14.73 3.00
N PHE A 133 -10.70 -14.75 1.67
CA PHE A 133 -10.55 -13.55 0.84
C PHE A 133 -11.61 -12.47 1.13
N ARG A 134 -12.86 -12.87 1.45
CA ARG A 134 -13.94 -11.92 1.82
C ARG A 134 -13.68 -11.18 3.13
N LEU A 135 -12.75 -11.66 3.95
CA LEU A 135 -12.29 -11.02 5.18
C LEU A 135 -10.96 -10.26 4.99
N LYS A 136 -10.48 -10.09 3.76
CA LYS A 136 -9.23 -9.37 3.51
C LYS A 136 -9.21 -8.00 4.17
N PHE A 137 -8.02 -7.52 4.50
CA PHE A 137 -7.78 -6.22 5.09
C PHE A 137 -8.54 -5.14 4.29
N PRO A 138 -9.50 -4.43 4.92
CA PRO A 138 -10.40 -3.51 4.23
C PRO A 138 -9.92 -2.06 4.30
N LEU A 139 -8.83 -1.78 5.03
CA LEU A 139 -8.29 -0.43 5.20
C LEU A 139 -7.06 -0.27 4.30
N ALA A 140 -6.57 0.96 4.22
CA ALA A 140 -5.34 1.28 3.49
C ALA A 140 -4.09 0.99 4.33
N THR A 141 -2.93 0.82 3.68
CA THR A 141 -1.62 0.60 4.31
C THR A 141 -1.30 1.65 5.38
N VAL A 142 -1.65 2.93 5.16
CA VAL A 142 -1.44 3.98 6.19
C VAL A 142 -2.16 3.69 7.51
N HIS A 143 -3.36 3.08 7.47
CA HIS A 143 -4.11 2.73 8.68
C HIS A 143 -3.42 1.63 9.48
N PHE A 144 -2.86 0.66 8.75
CA PHE A 144 -2.08 -0.41 9.35
C PHE A 144 -0.81 0.13 9.99
N LEU A 145 -0.08 1.02 9.28
CA LEU A 145 1.12 1.67 9.81
C LEU A 145 0.83 2.49 11.07
N ILE A 146 -0.22 3.31 11.08
CA ILE A 146 -0.62 4.05 12.30
C ILE A 146 -0.87 3.07 13.45
N SER A 147 -1.55 1.96 13.19
CA SER A 147 -1.92 0.95 14.20
C SER A 147 -0.74 0.12 14.71
N ILE A 148 0.41 0.09 14.04
CA ILE A 148 1.62 -0.56 14.58
C ILE A 148 2.60 0.46 15.17
N LEU A 149 2.69 1.66 14.59
CA LEU A 149 3.61 2.71 15.04
C LEU A 149 3.20 3.33 16.37
N TYR A 150 1.91 3.40 16.70
CA TYR A 150 1.46 4.03 17.96
C TYR A 150 1.97 3.32 19.22
N HIS A 151 2.43 2.07 19.10
CA HIS A 151 3.08 1.33 20.18
C HIS A 151 4.50 1.84 20.51
N HIS A 152 5.13 2.57 19.58
CA HIS A 152 6.50 3.08 19.70
C HIS A 152 6.57 4.61 19.70
N PHE A 153 5.56 5.25 19.15
CA PHE A 153 5.52 6.70 18.92
C PHE A 153 4.18 7.29 19.36
N ASN A 154 4.22 8.49 19.93
CA ASN A 154 3.00 9.26 20.18
C ASN A 154 2.48 9.86 18.87
N ILE A 155 1.72 9.07 18.11
CA ILE A 155 1.16 9.48 16.83
C ILE A 155 0.01 10.48 17.06
N ARG A 156 0.21 11.71 16.59
CA ARG A 156 -0.81 12.77 16.60
C ARG A 156 -1.43 12.90 15.22
N LEU A 157 -2.75 12.90 15.20
CA LEU A 157 -3.59 13.15 14.03
C LEU A 157 -4.46 14.37 14.33
N SER A 158 -4.63 15.29 13.39
CA SER A 158 -5.54 16.43 13.52
C SER A 158 -7.00 15.94 13.44
N GLU A 159 -7.99 16.79 13.73
CA GLU A 159 -9.41 16.42 13.51
C GLU A 159 -9.76 16.25 12.03
N ARG A 160 -9.02 16.91 11.14
CA ARG A 160 -9.28 16.87 9.69
C ARG A 160 -8.62 15.69 8.98
N SER A 161 -7.69 15.00 9.64
CA SER A 161 -6.99 13.85 9.04
C SER A 161 -7.94 12.72 8.66
N ILE A 162 -9.17 12.70 9.19
CA ILE A 162 -10.18 11.72 8.81
C ILE A 162 -10.56 11.80 7.33
N TYR A 163 -10.52 12.97 6.69
CA TYR A 163 -10.93 13.10 5.28
C TYR A 163 -9.99 12.37 4.31
N PRO A 164 -8.66 12.59 4.36
CA PRO A 164 -7.74 11.81 3.54
C PRO A 164 -7.69 10.32 3.94
N LEU A 165 -7.86 9.99 5.23
CA LEU A 165 -7.95 8.59 5.68
C LEU A 165 -9.18 7.86 5.11
N LEU A 166 -10.33 8.52 5.04
CA LEU A 166 -11.54 7.97 4.41
C LEU A 166 -11.45 7.93 2.88
N PHE A 167 -10.65 8.82 2.27
CA PHE A 167 -10.46 8.86 0.82
C PHE A 167 -9.62 7.69 0.31
N THR A 168 -8.50 7.39 0.98
CA THR A 168 -7.54 6.42 0.49
C THR A 168 -8.08 5.00 0.46
N ASP A 169 -7.70 4.25 -0.57
CA ASP A 169 -8.28 2.96 -0.94
C ASP A 169 -9.82 2.94 -1.02
N GLY A 170 -10.46 4.11 -1.12
CA GLY A 170 -11.90 4.24 -1.09
C GLY A 170 -12.52 3.76 0.23
N LEU A 171 -11.81 3.88 1.35
CA LEU A 171 -12.25 3.39 2.66
C LEU A 171 -13.69 3.84 2.99
N PHE A 172 -14.05 5.08 2.68
CA PHE A 172 -15.41 5.59 2.85
C PHE A 172 -16.48 4.64 2.29
N ASN A 173 -16.28 4.09 1.08
CA ASN A 173 -17.22 3.13 0.49
C ASN A 173 -17.14 1.75 1.15
N VAL A 174 -15.93 1.33 1.53
CA VAL A 174 -15.68 0.03 2.16
C VAL A 174 -16.36 -0.09 3.52
N LEU A 175 -16.36 0.98 4.32
CA LEU A 175 -17.02 1.04 5.63
C LEU A 175 -18.50 0.63 5.56
N PHE A 176 -19.23 1.09 4.54
CA PHE A 176 -20.65 0.79 4.38
C PHE A 176 -20.91 -0.49 3.58
N SER A 177 -19.94 -0.93 2.76
CA SER A 177 -20.09 -2.14 1.95
C SER A 177 -19.81 -3.42 2.74
N TYR A 178 -18.90 -3.36 3.73
CA TYR A 178 -18.44 -4.52 4.49
C TYR A 178 -18.27 -4.23 5.99
N PRO A 179 -19.31 -3.71 6.68
CA PRO A 179 -19.19 -3.22 8.05
C PRO A 179 -18.76 -4.32 9.05
N GLU A 180 -19.20 -5.56 8.85
CA GLU A 180 -18.82 -6.67 9.74
C GLU A 180 -17.32 -6.99 9.64
N ASN A 181 -16.76 -6.98 8.42
CA ASN A 181 -15.33 -7.22 8.20
C ASN A 181 -14.49 -6.05 8.74
N VAL A 182 -14.93 -4.81 8.47
CA VAL A 182 -14.27 -3.61 8.98
C VAL A 182 -14.21 -3.61 10.51
N THR A 183 -15.34 -3.90 11.17
CA THR A 183 -15.40 -3.93 12.64
C THR A 183 -14.52 -5.04 13.22
N ASP A 184 -14.44 -6.20 12.55
CA ASP A 184 -13.50 -7.26 12.93
C ASP A 184 -12.04 -6.78 12.88
N TRP A 185 -11.67 -6.07 11.81
CA TRP A 185 -10.33 -5.49 11.68
C TRP A 185 -10.05 -4.34 12.66
N PHE A 186 -11.04 -3.54 13.03
CA PHE A 186 -10.90 -2.54 14.09
C PHE A 186 -10.54 -3.20 15.42
N ASN A 187 -11.17 -4.32 15.76
CA ASN A 187 -10.81 -5.10 16.94
C ASN A 187 -9.41 -5.73 16.80
N CYS A 188 -9.08 -6.23 15.62
CA CYS A 188 -7.79 -6.86 15.34
C CYS A 188 -6.61 -5.89 15.49
N LEU A 189 -6.78 -4.65 15.02
CA LEU A 189 -5.81 -3.55 15.12
C LEU A 189 -5.92 -2.77 16.44
N ASN A 190 -6.82 -3.16 17.33
CA ASN A 190 -7.09 -2.45 18.59
C ASN A 190 -7.51 -0.97 18.37
N ILE A 191 -8.16 -0.64 17.25
CA ILE A 191 -8.68 0.72 16.94
C ILE A 191 -9.82 1.11 17.89
N ASN A 192 -10.52 0.12 18.45
CA ASN A 192 -11.55 0.34 19.47
C ASN A 192 -11.00 0.77 20.85
N SER A 193 -9.68 0.70 21.07
CA SER A 193 -9.04 1.22 22.28
C SER A 193 -8.81 2.72 22.19
N GLU A 194 -9.05 3.45 23.28
CA GLU A 194 -8.84 4.91 23.34
C GLU A 194 -7.37 5.33 23.10
N ASP A 195 -6.42 4.41 23.31
CA ASP A 195 -4.99 4.65 23.08
C ASP A 195 -4.61 4.64 21.60
N ASN A 196 -5.40 3.97 20.74
CA ASN A 196 -5.12 3.93 19.32
C ASN A 196 -5.52 5.30 18.68
N PRO A 197 -4.61 5.98 17.96
CA PRO A 197 -4.87 7.29 17.37
C PRO A 197 -6.10 7.35 16.44
N LEU A 198 -6.43 6.23 15.78
CA LEU A 198 -7.58 6.14 14.88
C LEU A 198 -8.92 6.07 15.63
N ASN A 199 -8.92 5.68 16.91
CA ASN A 199 -10.13 5.54 17.73
C ASN A 199 -11.00 6.79 17.70
N LYS A 200 -10.37 7.96 17.80
CA LYS A 200 -11.08 9.24 17.86
C LYS A 200 -11.96 9.51 16.64
N PHE A 201 -11.68 8.89 15.51
CA PHE A 201 -12.46 9.09 14.30
C PHE A 201 -13.63 8.13 14.17
N PHE A 202 -13.44 6.88 14.62
CA PHE A 202 -14.40 5.80 14.41
C PHE A 202 -15.28 5.50 15.62
N TYR A 203 -14.86 5.89 16.83
CA TYR A 203 -15.57 5.58 18.09
C TYR A 203 -15.95 6.82 18.91
N LYS A 204 -15.31 7.99 18.73
CA LYS A 204 -15.69 9.21 19.45
C LYS A 204 -16.80 9.96 18.72
N ASP A 205 -17.81 10.38 19.47
CA ASP A 205 -19.15 10.83 19.02
C ASP A 205 -19.20 12.21 18.30
N LYS A 206 -18.11 12.63 17.64
CA LYS A 206 -17.99 13.99 17.07
C LYS A 206 -18.27 14.06 15.56
N ASN A 207 -18.29 12.93 14.87
CA ASN A 207 -18.34 12.86 13.41
C ASN A 207 -19.75 12.51 12.90
N THR A 208 -20.64 13.49 12.82
CA THR A 208 -21.94 13.28 12.15
C THR A 208 -21.74 13.00 10.65
N PHE A 209 -22.67 12.26 10.03
CA PHE A 209 -22.62 12.01 8.58
C PHE A 209 -22.48 13.31 7.77
N THR A 210 -23.26 14.34 8.12
CA THR A 210 -23.20 15.64 7.44
C THR A 210 -21.85 16.33 7.61
N TYR A 211 -21.24 16.24 8.80
CA TYR A 211 -19.90 16.79 9.05
C TYR A 211 -18.85 16.09 8.19
N ILE A 212 -18.85 14.75 8.17
CA ILE A 212 -17.92 13.97 7.35
C ILE A 212 -18.13 14.26 5.86
N MET A 213 -19.37 14.26 5.38
CA MET A 213 -19.66 14.53 3.96
C MET A 213 -19.18 15.90 3.51
N LYS A 214 -19.43 16.95 4.31
CA LYS A 214 -18.96 18.31 3.98
C LYS A 214 -17.44 18.40 3.97
N GLY A 215 -16.77 17.84 4.97
CA GLY A 215 -15.30 17.86 5.00
C GLY A 215 -14.67 17.01 3.90
N MET A 216 -15.29 15.89 3.51
CA MET A 216 -14.87 15.11 2.34
C MET A 216 -15.10 15.87 1.03
N GLN A 217 -16.21 16.60 0.89
CA GLN A 217 -16.44 17.47 -0.27
C GLN A 217 -15.34 18.53 -0.37
N ASP A 218 -15.08 19.26 0.72
CA ASP A 218 -14.01 20.26 0.75
C ASP A 218 -12.64 19.66 0.42
N PHE A 219 -12.34 18.46 0.91
CA PHE A 219 -11.12 17.74 0.59
C PHE A 219 -11.05 17.33 -0.90
N PHE A 220 -12.15 16.86 -1.48
CA PHE A 220 -12.22 16.49 -2.89
C PHE A 220 -12.08 17.69 -3.82
N ASP A 221 -12.69 18.82 -3.47
CA ASP A 221 -12.56 20.06 -4.26
C ASP A 221 -11.09 20.49 -4.32
N LYS A 222 -10.39 20.53 -3.17
CA LYS A 222 -8.94 20.83 -3.13
C LYS A 222 -8.09 19.81 -3.90
N ARG A 223 -8.42 18.52 -3.79
CA ARG A 223 -7.72 17.46 -4.55
C ARG A 223 -7.89 17.70 -6.04
N ASP A 224 -9.10 17.97 -6.50
CA ASP A 224 -9.41 18.13 -7.91
C ASP A 224 -8.78 19.40 -8.51
N GLU A 225 -8.48 20.43 -7.70
CA GLU A 225 -7.63 21.57 -8.07
C GLU A 225 -6.15 21.20 -8.34
N CYS A 226 -5.68 20.07 -7.81
CA CYS A 226 -4.36 19.52 -8.16
C CYS A 226 -4.38 18.83 -9.54
N GLY A 227 -5.56 18.36 -9.95
CA GLY A 227 -5.85 17.94 -11.32
C GLY A 227 -6.03 19.15 -12.25
N GLY A 228 -6.02 18.91 -13.57
CA GLY A 228 -6.19 20.04 -14.50
C GLY A 228 -6.13 19.69 -15.98
N SER A 229 -5.89 18.42 -16.34
CA SER A 229 -6.02 17.97 -17.72
C SER A 229 -6.31 16.47 -17.78
N ILE A 230 -6.90 16.02 -18.91
CA ILE A 230 -7.11 14.60 -19.23
C ILE A 230 -5.80 13.79 -19.12
N LYS A 231 -4.64 14.41 -19.32
CA LYS A 231 -3.33 13.74 -19.24
C LYS A 231 -2.88 13.43 -17.81
N ILE A 232 -3.37 14.18 -16.82
CA ILE A 232 -2.85 14.17 -15.43
C ILE A 232 -3.85 13.52 -14.46
N GLY A 233 -5.13 13.42 -14.84
CA GLY A 233 -6.17 12.83 -13.98
C GLY A 233 -6.60 13.77 -12.86
N ARG A 234 -6.95 13.20 -11.70
CA ARG A 234 -7.51 13.92 -10.54
C ARG A 234 -6.46 14.54 -9.60
N GLY A 235 -5.16 14.41 -9.93
CA GLY A 235 -4.07 15.05 -9.19
C GLY A 235 -3.64 14.36 -7.89
N ASP A 236 -4.24 13.22 -7.55
CA ASP A 236 -3.96 12.41 -6.36
C ASP A 236 -2.91 11.31 -6.58
N LYS A 237 -2.34 11.22 -7.79
CA LYS A 237 -1.36 10.20 -8.18
C LYS A 237 -0.23 10.82 -8.99
N LEU A 238 0.98 10.29 -8.79
CA LEU A 238 2.14 10.61 -9.61
C LEU A 238 2.18 9.66 -10.80
N LEU A 239 1.72 10.11 -11.96
CA LEU A 239 1.60 9.22 -13.12
C LEU A 239 2.97 8.94 -13.76
N ILE A 240 3.60 7.81 -13.44
CA ILE A 240 4.91 7.39 -13.99
C ILE A 240 4.80 6.35 -15.12
N SER A 241 3.62 5.76 -15.32
CA SER A 241 3.35 4.87 -16.44
C SER A 241 1.91 4.97 -16.94
N ASN A 242 1.66 4.41 -18.13
CA ASN A 242 0.34 4.23 -18.70
C ASN A 242 0.21 2.84 -19.37
N LYS A 243 -0.79 2.65 -20.24
CA LYS A 243 -1.00 1.38 -20.96
C LYS A 243 0.14 1.02 -21.95
N ASN A 244 0.91 2.00 -22.40
CA ASN A 244 1.98 1.85 -23.39
C ASN A 244 3.40 1.81 -22.76
N GLY A 245 3.54 1.91 -21.44
CA GLY A 245 4.83 1.95 -20.74
C GLY A 245 5.04 3.23 -19.93
N PRO A 246 6.29 3.68 -19.70
CA PRO A 246 6.57 4.90 -18.95
C PRO A 246 5.86 6.13 -19.51
N ALA A 247 5.42 7.01 -18.62
CA ALA A 247 4.68 8.22 -18.94
C ALA A 247 5.13 9.37 -18.03
N ASN A 248 5.08 10.60 -18.54
CA ASN A 248 5.49 11.82 -17.83
C ASN A 248 6.92 11.76 -17.27
N ILE A 249 7.82 11.13 -18.02
CA ILE A 249 9.24 10.98 -17.70
C ILE A 249 10.02 11.28 -18.97
N HIS A 250 11.07 12.10 -18.85
CA HIS A 250 11.98 12.41 -19.94
C HIS A 250 13.41 12.03 -19.57
N LYS A 251 14.18 11.63 -20.58
CA LYS A 251 15.60 11.30 -20.42
C LYS A 251 16.43 12.58 -20.49
N GLU A 252 17.32 12.78 -19.52
CA GLU A 252 18.30 13.86 -19.49
C GLU A 252 19.67 13.25 -19.18
N ASN A 253 20.59 13.31 -20.15
CA ASN A 253 21.85 12.56 -20.14
C ASN A 253 21.59 11.04 -19.99
N ASP A 254 22.21 10.37 -19.02
CA ASP A 254 22.04 8.94 -18.75
C ASP A 254 20.92 8.62 -17.76
N PHE A 255 20.25 9.64 -17.22
CA PHE A 255 19.21 9.51 -16.20
C PHE A 255 17.86 10.02 -16.68
N TYR A 256 16.84 9.85 -15.83
CA TYR A 256 15.47 10.23 -16.10
C TYR A 256 14.94 11.21 -15.06
N ASN A 257 14.11 12.15 -15.53
CA ASN A 257 13.44 13.13 -14.70
C ASN A 257 11.94 13.02 -14.91
N ILE A 258 11.17 13.17 -13.82
CA ILE A 258 9.72 13.23 -13.90
C ILE A 258 9.33 14.63 -14.40
N ASP A 259 8.33 14.70 -15.28
CA ASP A 259 7.87 15.96 -15.86
C ASP A 259 7.46 16.96 -14.77
N LYS A 260 7.92 18.20 -14.93
CA LYS A 260 7.74 19.28 -13.92
C LYS A 260 6.28 19.50 -13.55
N ASP A 261 5.36 19.43 -14.50
CA ASP A 261 3.93 19.61 -14.23
C ASP A 261 3.38 18.48 -13.35
N ASN A 262 3.80 17.23 -13.59
CA ASN A 262 3.42 16.07 -12.79
C ASN A 262 3.97 16.19 -11.35
N VAL A 263 5.24 16.60 -11.22
CA VAL A 263 5.88 16.87 -9.91
C VAL A 263 5.19 18.01 -9.17
N ASN A 264 4.88 19.12 -9.86
CA ASN A 264 4.21 20.27 -9.24
C ASN A 264 2.82 19.90 -8.73
N ASN A 265 2.07 19.10 -9.48
CA ASN A 265 0.73 18.68 -9.09
C ASN A 265 0.77 17.72 -7.91
N ILE A 266 1.67 16.73 -7.89
CA ILE A 266 1.77 15.84 -6.74
C ILE A 266 2.24 16.59 -5.48
N LYS A 267 3.13 17.57 -5.62
CA LYS A 267 3.55 18.43 -4.50
C LYS A 267 2.38 19.27 -3.96
N LYS A 268 1.46 19.75 -4.79
CA LYS A 268 0.23 20.40 -4.32
C LYS A 268 -0.63 19.43 -3.52
N PHE A 269 -0.84 18.21 -4.03
CA PHE A 269 -1.61 17.19 -3.31
C PHE A 269 -0.97 16.81 -1.97
N ILE A 270 0.35 16.59 -1.95
CA ILE A 270 1.12 16.36 -0.72
C ILE A 270 0.90 17.50 0.29
N LYS A 271 0.93 18.76 -0.15
CA LYS A 271 0.69 19.92 0.73
C LYS A 271 -0.74 19.92 1.28
N ILE A 272 -1.74 19.49 0.51
CA ILE A 272 -3.10 19.31 1.03
C ILE A 272 -3.12 18.25 2.12
N ILE A 273 -2.54 17.07 1.88
CA ILE A 273 -2.44 16.01 2.89
C ILE A 273 -1.74 16.53 4.16
N CYS A 274 -0.57 17.16 4.01
CA CYS A 274 0.15 17.75 5.14
C CYS A 274 -0.71 18.75 5.93
N ASN A 275 -1.50 19.59 5.26
CA ASN A 275 -2.43 20.51 5.92
C ASN A 275 -3.54 19.78 6.69
N GLU A 276 -4.13 18.71 6.12
CA GLU A 276 -5.17 17.93 6.81
C GLU A 276 -4.60 17.10 7.97
N PHE A 277 -3.32 16.73 7.94
CA PHE A 277 -2.65 16.00 9.03
C PHE A 277 -1.91 16.89 10.04
N GLU A 278 -1.71 18.17 9.74
CA GLU A 278 -0.80 19.06 10.47
C GLU A 278 0.63 18.50 10.52
N TRP A 279 1.10 17.99 9.37
CA TRP A 279 2.46 17.48 9.17
C TRP A 279 3.27 18.43 8.28
N ASP A 280 4.59 18.31 8.37
CA ASP A 280 5.52 19.12 7.59
C ASP A 280 5.99 18.34 6.36
N PHE A 281 5.87 18.94 5.17
CA PHE A 281 6.43 18.37 3.95
C PHE A 281 7.92 18.71 3.85
N GLN A 282 8.78 17.73 4.15
CA GLN A 282 10.23 17.83 3.96
C GLN A 282 10.58 17.50 2.50
N GLU A 283 10.52 18.50 1.63
CA GLU A 283 10.67 18.31 0.18
C GLU A 283 12.01 17.67 -0.20
N ASP A 284 13.10 17.98 0.50
CA ASP A 284 14.44 17.41 0.28
C ASP A 284 14.52 15.89 0.54
N ASN A 285 13.54 15.34 1.25
CA ASN A 285 13.41 13.90 1.45
C ASN A 285 12.77 13.18 0.25
N TRP A 286 12.37 13.90 -0.81
CA TRP A 286 11.67 13.35 -1.98
C TRP A 286 12.43 13.62 -3.28
N VAL A 287 12.77 12.56 -4.00
CA VAL A 287 13.51 12.64 -5.26
C VAL A 287 12.57 12.58 -6.45
N PHE A 288 12.71 13.51 -7.40
CA PHE A 288 11.92 13.54 -8.65
C PHE A 288 12.78 13.63 -9.93
N ASP A 289 14.10 13.71 -9.77
CA ASP A 289 15.07 13.85 -10.85
C ASP A 289 16.27 12.92 -10.63
N ASN A 290 17.14 12.81 -11.64
CA ASN A 290 18.32 11.96 -11.61
C ASN A 290 17.98 10.49 -11.27
N LEU A 291 16.95 9.95 -11.94
CA LEU A 291 16.41 8.62 -11.66
C LEU A 291 16.92 7.58 -12.66
N ASN A 292 17.19 6.37 -12.18
CA ASN A 292 17.22 5.17 -13.00
C ASN A 292 15.79 4.73 -13.31
N LEU A 293 15.56 4.20 -14.52
CA LEU A 293 14.26 3.72 -14.96
C LEU A 293 14.34 2.23 -15.32
N TYR A 294 13.50 1.44 -14.67
CA TYR A 294 13.33 0.01 -14.96
C TYR A 294 11.90 -0.27 -15.38
N LYS A 295 11.76 -1.11 -16.42
CA LYS A 295 10.47 -1.51 -16.97
C LYS A 295 10.21 -2.96 -16.63
N PHE A 296 8.97 -3.25 -16.26
CA PHE A 296 8.51 -4.59 -15.93
C PHE A 296 7.27 -4.96 -16.72
N ASN A 297 7.04 -6.26 -16.84
CA ASN A 297 5.85 -6.80 -17.45
C ASN A 297 4.86 -7.19 -16.35
N LYS A 298 3.74 -6.47 -16.31
CA LYS A 298 2.60 -6.76 -15.42
C LYS A 298 1.61 -7.66 -16.15
N ASP A 299 1.06 -8.64 -15.44
CA ASP A 299 0.12 -9.62 -15.97
C ASP A 299 -0.88 -10.01 -14.86
N SER A 300 -1.90 -10.79 -15.21
CA SER A 300 -2.89 -11.26 -14.24
C SER A 300 -3.44 -12.65 -14.57
N LEU A 301 -3.87 -13.34 -13.52
CA LEU A 301 -4.77 -14.48 -13.62
C LEU A 301 -6.17 -14.00 -13.27
N ASN A 302 -7.16 -14.42 -14.06
CA ASN A 302 -8.56 -14.10 -13.83
C ASN A 302 -9.42 -15.35 -14.00
N SER A 303 -10.20 -15.70 -12.97
CA SER A 303 -11.12 -16.85 -13.02
C SER A 303 -12.34 -16.64 -13.93
N THR A 304 -12.56 -15.43 -14.46
CA THR A 304 -13.71 -15.10 -15.34
C THR A 304 -13.32 -14.90 -16.80
N ASP A 305 -12.04 -15.01 -17.15
CA ASP A 305 -11.60 -14.84 -18.54
C ASP A 305 -11.55 -16.19 -19.26
N ASN A 306 -12.41 -16.37 -20.27
CA ASN A 306 -12.47 -17.59 -21.09
C ASN A 306 -11.18 -17.83 -21.90
N ASN A 307 -10.27 -16.85 -21.94
CA ASN A 307 -8.98 -16.94 -22.61
C ASN A 307 -7.85 -17.37 -21.64
N LYS A 308 -7.89 -18.64 -21.22
CA LYS A 308 -6.74 -19.48 -20.79
C LYS A 308 -5.90 -19.08 -19.54
N LYS A 309 -6.15 -17.99 -18.81
CA LYS A 309 -5.41 -17.66 -17.56
C LYS A 309 -6.27 -17.71 -16.30
N ASN A 310 -6.91 -18.86 -16.07
CA ASN A 310 -7.70 -19.08 -14.86
C ASN A 310 -6.85 -19.04 -13.58
N LEU A 311 -7.40 -18.52 -12.49
CA LEU A 311 -6.80 -18.58 -11.15
C LEU A 311 -6.87 -20.01 -10.60
N THR A 312 -5.98 -20.89 -11.06
CA THR A 312 -5.85 -22.28 -10.61
C THR A 312 -4.57 -22.46 -9.79
N LYS A 313 -4.51 -23.53 -8.99
CA LYS A 313 -3.32 -23.89 -8.20
C LYS A 313 -2.07 -23.99 -9.10
N GLU A 314 -2.22 -24.66 -10.25
CA GLU A 314 -1.13 -24.90 -11.20
C GLU A 314 -0.63 -23.60 -11.85
N ASN A 315 -1.54 -22.70 -12.23
CA ASN A 315 -1.14 -21.43 -12.82
C ASN A 315 -0.44 -20.53 -11.79
N VAL A 316 -0.91 -20.52 -10.53
CA VAL A 316 -0.22 -19.82 -9.44
C VAL A 316 1.17 -20.41 -9.23
N LYS A 317 1.29 -21.75 -9.21
CA LYS A 317 2.59 -22.44 -9.10
C LYS A 317 3.56 -22.01 -10.21
N HIS A 318 3.09 -22.01 -11.45
CA HIS A 318 3.87 -21.58 -12.62
C HIS A 318 4.35 -20.13 -12.55
N ILE A 319 3.55 -19.22 -11.97
CA ILE A 319 3.93 -17.81 -11.80
C ILE A 319 5.08 -17.68 -10.81
N TYR A 320 4.97 -18.30 -9.63
CA TYR A 320 6.04 -18.24 -8.64
C TYR A 320 7.34 -18.85 -9.17
N MET A 321 7.28 -19.94 -9.95
CA MET A 321 8.45 -20.51 -10.64
C MET A 321 9.15 -19.54 -11.60
N LYS A 322 8.40 -18.61 -12.21
CA LYS A 322 8.95 -17.63 -13.16
C LYS A 322 9.65 -16.45 -12.50
N LYS A 323 9.75 -16.43 -11.17
CA LYS A 323 10.26 -15.31 -10.36
C LYS A 323 9.51 -14.01 -10.64
N ILE A 324 8.64 -13.66 -9.70
CA ILE A 324 7.89 -12.39 -9.73
C ILE A 324 8.56 -11.36 -8.84
N LEU A 325 8.38 -10.07 -9.19
CA LEU A 325 8.79 -8.95 -8.36
C LEU A 325 7.71 -8.62 -7.32
N SER A 326 6.45 -8.58 -7.71
CA SER A 326 5.35 -8.22 -6.82
C SER A 326 4.06 -8.96 -7.18
N SER A 327 3.14 -9.05 -6.21
CA SER A 327 1.85 -9.75 -6.36
C SER A 327 0.78 -9.10 -5.49
N ALA A 328 -0.42 -8.97 -6.03
CA ALA A 328 -1.58 -8.40 -5.34
C ALA A 328 -2.87 -9.11 -5.75
N GLN A 329 -3.71 -9.48 -4.78
CA GLN A 329 -5.02 -10.05 -5.05
C GLN A 329 -6.11 -8.97 -4.96
N THR A 330 -6.36 -8.30 -6.09
CA THR A 330 -7.28 -7.16 -6.17
C THR A 330 -8.75 -7.57 -6.05
N ALA A 331 -9.11 -8.75 -6.55
CA ALA A 331 -10.44 -9.34 -6.44
C ALA A 331 -10.37 -10.85 -6.14
N GLY A 332 -11.47 -11.44 -5.64
CA GLY A 332 -11.47 -12.86 -5.28
C GLY A 332 -11.18 -13.78 -6.47
N SER A 333 -11.45 -13.29 -7.68
CA SER A 333 -11.19 -13.93 -8.97
C SER A 333 -9.87 -13.53 -9.63
N THR A 334 -9.18 -12.48 -9.15
CA THR A 334 -8.08 -11.85 -9.89
C THR A 334 -6.82 -11.74 -9.04
N LEU A 335 -5.74 -12.32 -9.55
CA LEU A 335 -4.39 -12.16 -9.01
C LEU A 335 -3.56 -11.39 -10.03
N GLU A 336 -3.07 -10.20 -9.65
CA GLU A 336 -2.16 -9.40 -10.45
C GLU A 336 -0.73 -9.63 -9.97
N PHE A 337 0.22 -9.66 -10.90
CA PHE A 337 1.62 -9.86 -10.57
C PHE A 337 2.53 -9.23 -11.62
N THR A 338 3.78 -9.01 -11.21
CA THR A 338 4.82 -8.39 -12.04
C THR A 338 5.98 -9.35 -12.18
N TYR A 339 6.43 -9.61 -13.40
CA TYR A 339 7.61 -10.45 -13.62
C TYR A 339 8.91 -9.66 -13.41
N LEU A 340 9.92 -10.31 -12.82
CA LEU A 340 11.27 -9.75 -12.73
C LEU A 340 11.91 -9.54 -14.12
N GLY A 341 11.70 -10.49 -15.04
CA GLY A 341 12.19 -10.41 -16.41
C GLY A 341 13.72 -10.31 -16.49
N GLU A 342 14.23 -9.39 -17.30
CA GLU A 342 15.67 -9.14 -17.45
C GLU A 342 16.28 -8.41 -16.23
N ASN A 343 15.45 -7.90 -15.31
CA ASN A 343 15.90 -7.12 -14.15
C ASN A 343 16.25 -8.00 -12.93
N VAL A 344 16.49 -9.30 -13.09
CA VAL A 344 16.77 -10.20 -11.94
C VAL A 344 17.97 -9.70 -11.13
N GLY A 345 19.04 -9.27 -11.79
CA GLY A 345 20.26 -8.78 -11.14
C GLY A 345 20.12 -7.42 -10.42
N LEU A 346 18.95 -6.78 -10.50
CA LEU A 346 18.71 -5.48 -9.86
C LEU A 346 18.57 -5.58 -8.33
N PHE A 347 18.21 -6.77 -7.84
CA PHE A 347 17.85 -7.02 -6.45
C PHE A 347 18.83 -7.97 -5.72
N ASP A 348 19.91 -8.37 -6.40
CA ASP A 348 20.96 -9.25 -5.88
C ASP A 348 21.92 -8.54 -4.91
#